data_AF-A0A956S9K0-F1
#
_entry.id   AF-A0A956S9K0-F1
#
_cell.length_a   1.000
_cell.length_b   1.000
_cell.length_c   1.000
_cell.angle_alpha   90.00
_cell.angle_beta   90.00
_cell.angle_gamma   90.00
#
_symmetry.space_group_name_H-M   'P 1'
#
loop_
_entity.id
_entity.type
_entity.pdbx_description
1 polymer ?
#
loop_
_entity_poly.entity_id
_entity_poly.type
_entity_poly.pdbx_seq_one_letter_code
_entity_poly.pdbx_strand_id
1 'polypeptide(L)'
;MRAPQLLGLAPWLLVLAGCGGVGSSIDRESPVALDEPAFREPGPSQLDVALEEYYAGVRAWVAGDVQEAENRFLQCQQDLALAASEEVAERDARDAEILAAKADYFLDRIADTEGWEDDGGPAVAVDVEEPGAAWNVTEGSIEAIRNHHVDRWIDYFTGDGRDVFQRWLDRKSQYEPVIHAAFARHGLPPELEYHAMIESGFSTSAYSWAHAVGIWQFMRATAKRYGLRCDWWVDERRDPDKSTEAAARYLAELYQEFGDWELALAAYNVGEGRVRQQIRRQNTRDFWQLRLPRETRNHVPKFYAALILGSDPEAWGFSVNRSELPTSESVQLDFTVDFDALADCAGTDGRTIAALNPALIRGCTPPDASGYEVRVPAGRGESTQLRIAALPEDQRVRWERHTVRRGDTLSEIAERYGTTVTAVMSANRLRSSHLLRVGQELMIPRGQRSASPPSFASAPSGPSGGSTTYTVRKGDTLSEIAARYRTSVKNIRRWNRVGNTIYPGQKLKIYAKGGSSIASSSGSEYVKVRKGDTLWDLARHHGVSLSSLLRANNLGKNSTIRPGDRIRIPRS
;
A
#
# COMPACT_ATOMS: atom_id res chain seq x y z
N MET A 1 -65.83 19.51 -21.71
CA MET A 1 -64.41 19.32 -22.11
C MET A 1 -63.56 19.09 -20.87
N ARG A 2 -62.29 18.67 -21.03
CA ARG A 2 -61.51 17.94 -20.01
C ARG A 2 -61.22 18.73 -18.72
N ALA A 3 -61.08 17.99 -17.62
CA ALA A 3 -60.82 18.51 -16.28
C ALA A 3 -59.36 18.98 -16.07
N PRO A 4 -59.12 19.92 -15.14
CA PRO A 4 -57.79 20.28 -14.63
C PRO A 4 -57.43 19.41 -13.41
N GLN A 5 -56.21 19.55 -12.88
CA GLN A 5 -56.01 19.60 -11.42
C GLN A 5 -54.67 20.25 -11.03
N LEU A 6 -54.72 21.01 -9.93
CA LEU A 6 -53.61 21.72 -9.29
C LEU A 6 -53.36 21.12 -7.90
N LEU A 7 -52.12 21.26 -7.44
CA LEU A 7 -51.69 21.51 -6.05
C LEU A 7 -52.44 20.85 -4.87
N GLY A 8 -51.66 20.21 -3.99
CA GLY A 8 -51.77 20.56 -2.56
C GLY A 8 -51.71 19.42 -1.53
N LEU A 9 -50.56 19.31 -0.88
CA LEU A 9 -50.35 19.02 0.56
C LEU A 9 -50.86 17.70 1.19
N ALA A 10 -50.05 17.17 2.11
CA ALA A 10 -50.39 16.12 3.08
C ALA A 10 -51.28 16.70 4.22
N PRO A 11 -51.61 15.99 5.34
CA PRO A 11 -51.30 14.60 5.77
C PRO A 11 -52.47 13.80 6.44
N TRP A 12 -52.15 12.65 7.08
CA TRP A 12 -52.82 11.93 8.21
C TRP A 12 -53.27 10.46 7.99
N LEU A 13 -53.45 9.78 9.14
CA LEU A 13 -53.51 8.33 9.41
C LEU A 13 -54.82 7.96 10.14
N LEU A 14 -55.24 6.68 10.05
CA LEU A 14 -56.16 5.94 10.96
C LEU A 14 -57.67 6.35 10.98
N VAL A 15 -58.68 5.48 11.21
CA VAL A 15 -58.84 4.00 11.10
C VAL A 15 -60.35 3.59 11.27
N LEU A 16 -60.68 2.29 11.17
CA LEU A 16 -61.92 1.54 11.52
C LEU A 16 -63.04 1.23 10.47
N ALA A 17 -63.12 -0.07 10.14
CA ALA A 17 -64.26 -1.01 10.29
C ALA A 17 -65.59 -0.90 9.48
N GLY A 18 -66.10 -2.06 8.98
CA GLY A 18 -67.55 -2.26 8.77
C GLY A 18 -68.08 -3.29 7.73
N CYS A 19 -68.05 -4.60 8.04
CA CYS A 19 -69.05 -5.67 7.78
C CYS A 19 -69.73 -5.98 6.40
N GLY A 20 -69.93 -7.31 6.17
CA GLY A 20 -70.87 -7.98 5.23
C GLY A 20 -70.18 -8.76 4.11
N GLY A 21 -70.14 -10.11 4.02
CA GLY A 21 -71.16 -11.18 4.14
C GLY A 21 -71.34 -11.80 2.73
N VAL A 22 -71.24 -13.09 2.38
CA VAL A 22 -71.56 -14.42 2.99
C VAL A 22 -70.64 -15.48 2.31
N GLY A 23 -70.31 -16.70 2.80
CA GLY A 23 -70.57 -17.41 4.06
C GLY A 23 -71.06 -18.87 3.89
N SER A 24 -70.19 -19.90 3.93
CA SER A 24 -70.57 -21.34 4.00
C SER A 24 -69.52 -22.24 4.68
N SER A 25 -69.97 -23.43 5.12
CA SER A 25 -69.41 -24.42 6.06
C SER A 25 -67.90 -24.75 6.10
N ILE A 26 -67.40 -24.78 7.34
CA ILE A 26 -66.69 -25.89 8.01
C ILE A 26 -66.27 -27.09 7.13
N ASP A 27 -64.96 -27.39 7.09
CA ASP A 27 -64.46 -28.69 7.53
C ASP A 27 -63.00 -28.65 8.01
N ARG A 28 -62.59 -29.64 8.82
CA ARG A 28 -61.23 -29.72 9.41
C ARG A 28 -60.37 -30.73 8.65
N GLU A 29 -59.34 -30.27 7.96
CA GLU A 29 -58.22 -31.12 7.53
C GLU A 29 -56.85 -30.52 7.92
N SER A 30 -55.83 -31.37 7.83
CA SER A 30 -54.46 -31.20 8.33
C SER A 30 -53.74 -29.91 7.90
N PRO A 31 -52.68 -29.48 8.62
CA PRO A 31 -51.90 -28.31 8.22
C PRO A 31 -51.19 -28.54 6.88
N VAL A 32 -51.83 -28.10 5.81
CA VAL A 32 -51.17 -27.91 4.51
C VAL A 32 -50.10 -26.87 4.70
N ALA A 33 -48.85 -27.23 4.39
CA ALA A 33 -47.78 -26.25 4.28
C ALA A 33 -48.18 -25.23 3.21
N LEU A 34 -48.40 -23.98 3.61
CA LEU A 34 -48.35 -22.89 2.66
C LEU A 34 -46.91 -22.81 2.19
N ASP A 35 -46.66 -23.18 0.93
CA ASP A 35 -45.43 -22.78 0.24
C ASP A 35 -45.36 -21.26 0.37
N GLU A 36 -44.41 -20.77 1.16
CA GLU A 36 -43.99 -19.37 1.06
C GLU A 36 -43.61 -19.14 -0.41
N PRO A 37 -44.01 -18.02 -1.03
CA PRO A 37 -43.59 -17.73 -2.39
C PRO A 37 -42.07 -17.67 -2.37
N ALA A 38 -41.44 -18.70 -2.95
CA ALA A 38 -40.00 -18.91 -2.84
C ALA A 38 -39.30 -17.63 -3.25
N PHE A 39 -38.68 -16.97 -2.28
CA PHE A 39 -37.95 -15.73 -2.49
C PHE A 39 -36.70 -16.10 -3.27
N ARG A 40 -36.85 -16.23 -4.60
CA ARG A 40 -35.71 -16.35 -5.50
C ARG A 40 -34.88 -15.11 -5.27
N GLU A 41 -33.71 -15.31 -4.66
CA GLU A 41 -32.69 -14.29 -4.64
C GLU A 41 -32.51 -13.80 -6.09
N PRO A 42 -32.46 -12.48 -6.34
CA PRO A 42 -32.14 -11.99 -7.67
C PRO A 42 -30.80 -12.61 -8.07
N GLY A 43 -30.72 -13.10 -9.30
CA GLY A 43 -29.50 -13.72 -9.82
C GLY A 43 -28.30 -12.77 -9.76
N PRO A 44 -27.07 -13.27 -9.93
CA PRO A 44 -25.89 -12.43 -9.99
C PRO A 44 -26.10 -11.33 -11.05
N SER A 45 -25.66 -10.11 -10.73
CA SER A 45 -25.75 -9.01 -11.70
C SER A 45 -24.84 -9.30 -12.90
N GLN A 46 -25.11 -8.68 -14.04
CA GLN A 46 -24.25 -8.85 -15.22
C GLN A 46 -22.79 -8.43 -14.95
N LEU A 47 -22.56 -7.52 -14.00
CA LEU A 47 -21.23 -7.16 -13.51
C LEU A 47 -20.59 -8.24 -12.62
N ASP A 48 -21.36 -8.96 -11.81
CA ASP A 48 -20.87 -10.11 -11.03
C ASP A 48 -20.47 -11.26 -11.97
N VAL A 49 -21.26 -11.54 -13.01
CA VAL A 49 -20.95 -12.53 -14.05
C VAL A 49 -19.63 -12.19 -14.75
N ALA A 50 -19.47 -10.95 -15.20
CA ALA A 50 -18.21 -10.48 -15.79
C ALA A 50 -17.01 -10.59 -14.83
N LEU A 51 -17.23 -10.38 -13.52
CA LEU A 51 -16.20 -10.49 -12.49
C LEU A 51 -15.78 -11.95 -12.25
N GLU A 52 -16.71 -12.90 -12.31
CA GLU A 52 -16.39 -14.33 -12.25
C GLU A 52 -15.57 -14.79 -13.46
N GLU A 53 -15.95 -14.36 -14.67
CA GLU A 53 -15.23 -14.66 -15.91
C GLU A 53 -13.82 -14.04 -15.92
N TYR A 54 -13.66 -12.79 -15.48
CA TYR A 54 -12.34 -12.18 -15.27
C TYR A 54 -11.45 -13.02 -14.33
N TYR A 55 -11.97 -13.44 -13.17
CA TYR A 55 -11.19 -14.26 -12.25
C TYR A 55 -10.97 -15.69 -12.74
N ALA A 56 -11.82 -16.22 -13.62
CA ALA A 56 -11.59 -17.47 -14.33
C ALA A 56 -10.41 -17.35 -15.31
N GLY A 57 -10.37 -16.28 -16.12
CA GLY A 57 -9.25 -15.98 -17.01
C GLY A 57 -7.92 -15.83 -16.25
N VAL A 58 -7.91 -15.13 -15.12
CA VAL A 58 -6.71 -15.02 -14.27
C VAL A 58 -6.26 -16.38 -13.72
N ARG A 59 -7.18 -17.31 -13.41
CA ARG A 59 -6.83 -18.67 -12.97
C ARG A 59 -6.24 -19.50 -14.11
N ALA A 60 -6.83 -19.45 -15.31
CA ALA A 60 -6.32 -20.14 -16.50
C ALA A 60 -4.92 -19.63 -16.88
N TRP A 61 -4.73 -18.30 -16.91
CA TRP A 61 -3.45 -17.66 -17.18
C TRP A 61 -2.35 -18.10 -16.18
N VAL A 62 -2.67 -18.16 -14.88
CA VAL A 62 -1.73 -18.63 -13.85
C VAL A 62 -1.46 -20.14 -13.95
N ALA A 63 -2.38 -20.92 -14.51
CA ALA A 63 -2.19 -22.34 -14.81
C ALA A 63 -1.38 -22.60 -16.11
N GLY A 64 -1.12 -21.56 -16.91
CA GLY A 64 -0.47 -21.67 -18.22
C GLY A 64 -1.41 -22.05 -19.37
N ASP A 65 -2.73 -22.06 -19.14
CA ASP A 65 -3.73 -22.30 -20.18
C ASP A 65 -4.09 -20.97 -20.84
N VAL A 66 -3.30 -20.61 -21.86
CA VAL A 66 -3.37 -19.33 -22.55
C VAL A 66 -4.67 -19.17 -23.34
N GLN A 67 -5.14 -20.24 -24.01
CA GLN A 67 -6.36 -20.21 -24.81
C GLN A 67 -7.61 -20.09 -23.93
N GLU A 68 -7.71 -20.85 -22.83
CA GLU A 68 -8.82 -20.68 -21.89
C GLU A 68 -8.76 -19.31 -21.22
N ALA A 69 -7.57 -18.78 -20.91
CA ALA A 69 -7.44 -17.42 -20.41
C ALA A 69 -8.01 -16.38 -21.39
N GLU A 70 -7.67 -16.49 -22.68
CA GLU A 70 -8.17 -15.58 -23.73
C GLU A 70 -9.69 -15.60 -23.82
N ASN A 71 -10.27 -16.80 -23.96
CA ASN A 71 -11.71 -17.00 -24.06
C ASN A 71 -12.45 -16.35 -22.88
N ARG A 72 -11.92 -16.50 -21.66
CA ARG A 72 -12.48 -15.92 -20.43
C ARG A 72 -12.38 -14.41 -20.36
N PHE A 73 -11.28 -13.82 -20.81
CA PHE A 73 -11.14 -12.36 -20.85
C PHE A 73 -11.99 -11.74 -21.97
N LEU A 74 -12.14 -12.40 -23.12
CA LEU A 74 -13.06 -11.98 -24.19
C LEU A 74 -14.53 -12.07 -23.73
N GLN A 75 -14.91 -13.15 -23.03
CA GLN A 75 -16.25 -13.32 -22.47
C GLN A 75 -16.54 -12.23 -21.43
N CYS A 76 -15.61 -11.97 -20.50
CA CYS A 76 -15.69 -10.86 -19.56
C CYS A 76 -15.95 -9.50 -20.24
N GLN A 77 -15.33 -9.22 -21.39
CA GLN A 77 -15.57 -7.99 -22.14
C GLN A 77 -16.98 -7.93 -22.76
N GLN A 78 -17.49 -9.05 -23.27
CA GLN A 78 -18.87 -9.13 -23.77
C GLN A 78 -19.88 -8.91 -22.65
N ASP A 79 -19.65 -9.51 -21.49
CA ASP A 79 -20.51 -9.37 -20.32
C ASP A 79 -20.49 -7.94 -19.76
N LEU A 80 -19.34 -7.26 -19.77
CA LEU A 80 -19.24 -5.83 -19.43
C LEU A 80 -19.95 -4.92 -20.42
N ALA A 81 -19.93 -5.24 -21.71
CA ALA A 81 -20.67 -4.50 -22.74
C ALA A 81 -22.19 -4.66 -22.57
N LEU A 82 -22.66 -5.85 -22.16
CA LEU A 82 -24.05 -6.09 -21.79
C LEU A 82 -24.44 -5.33 -20.52
N ALA A 83 -23.62 -5.37 -19.47
CA ALA A 83 -23.85 -4.63 -18.24
C ALA A 83 -23.98 -3.12 -18.50
N ALA A 84 -23.17 -2.55 -19.40
CA ALA A 84 -23.25 -1.14 -19.78
C ALA A 84 -24.54 -0.73 -20.53
N SER A 85 -25.37 -1.70 -20.94
CA SER A 85 -26.66 -1.46 -21.61
C SER A 85 -27.87 -1.47 -20.66
N GLU A 86 -27.71 -1.95 -19.43
CA GLU A 86 -28.69 -1.83 -18.36
C GLU A 86 -28.55 -0.46 -17.65
N GLU A 87 -29.59 0.03 -16.97
CA GLU A 87 -29.51 1.28 -16.17
C GLU A 87 -28.69 1.07 -14.89
N VAL A 88 -27.37 0.91 -15.07
CA VAL A 88 -26.41 0.64 -14.01
C VAL A 88 -26.12 1.89 -13.19
N ALA A 89 -26.09 1.75 -11.87
CA ALA A 89 -25.80 2.85 -10.96
C ALA A 89 -24.39 3.42 -11.18
N GLU A 90 -24.24 4.74 -11.00
CA GLU A 90 -23.01 5.52 -11.30
C GLU A 90 -21.73 4.96 -10.64
N ARG A 91 -21.87 4.18 -9.57
CA ARG A 91 -20.78 3.47 -8.90
C ARG A 91 -20.30 2.23 -9.66
N ASP A 92 -21.22 1.44 -10.18
CA ASP A 92 -20.93 0.13 -10.75
C ASP A 92 -20.38 0.27 -12.18
N ALA A 93 -20.76 1.34 -12.90
CA ALA A 93 -20.13 1.76 -14.15
C ALA A 93 -18.61 2.02 -14.00
N ARG A 94 -18.16 2.49 -12.84
CA ARG A 94 -16.75 2.74 -12.56
C ARG A 94 -15.97 1.46 -12.27
N ASP A 95 -16.59 0.51 -11.57
CA ASP A 95 -16.00 -0.80 -11.31
C ASP A 95 -15.96 -1.65 -12.60
N ALA A 96 -16.96 -1.51 -13.49
CA ALA A 96 -16.98 -2.06 -14.84
C ALA A 96 -15.83 -1.53 -15.73
N GLU A 97 -15.60 -0.21 -15.77
CA GLU A 97 -14.49 0.41 -16.50
C GLU A 97 -13.12 -0.10 -16.01
N ILE A 98 -12.96 -0.26 -14.69
CA ILE A 98 -11.75 -0.81 -14.07
C ILE A 98 -11.58 -2.30 -14.39
N LEU A 99 -12.65 -3.06 -14.50
CA LEU A 99 -12.60 -4.49 -14.84
C LEU A 99 -12.26 -4.70 -16.32
N ALA A 100 -12.87 -3.92 -17.23
CA ALA A 100 -12.56 -3.93 -18.66
C ALA A 100 -11.06 -3.67 -18.91
N ALA A 101 -10.51 -2.62 -18.31
CA ALA A 101 -9.10 -2.26 -18.44
C ALA A 101 -8.13 -3.33 -17.90
N LYS A 102 -8.58 -4.19 -16.97
CA LYS A 102 -7.80 -5.35 -16.50
C LYS A 102 -7.91 -6.54 -17.43
N ALA A 103 -9.08 -6.81 -18.02
CA ALA A 103 -9.25 -7.84 -19.04
C ALA A 103 -8.42 -7.52 -20.29
N ASP A 104 -8.48 -6.27 -20.77
CA ASP A 104 -7.62 -5.75 -21.86
C ASP A 104 -6.14 -6.01 -21.59
N TYR A 105 -5.66 -5.75 -20.37
CA TYR A 105 -4.26 -5.94 -19.98
C TYR A 105 -3.79 -7.40 -20.10
N PHE A 106 -4.68 -8.38 -19.90
CA PHE A 106 -4.33 -9.79 -20.10
C PHE A 106 -4.46 -10.21 -21.56
N LEU A 107 -5.45 -9.73 -22.31
CA LEU A 107 -5.60 -10.02 -23.75
C LEU A 107 -4.42 -9.48 -24.58
N ASP A 108 -3.97 -8.25 -24.31
CA ASP A 108 -2.75 -7.65 -24.89
C ASP A 108 -1.53 -8.56 -24.64
N ARG A 109 -1.46 -9.16 -23.45
CA ARG A 109 -0.40 -10.09 -23.00
C ARG A 109 -0.50 -11.50 -23.59
N ILE A 110 -1.69 -11.92 -23.99
CA ILE A 110 -1.95 -13.21 -24.63
C ILE A 110 -1.60 -13.13 -26.12
N ALA A 111 -1.97 -12.03 -26.78
CA ALA A 111 -1.55 -11.75 -28.16
C ALA A 111 -0.02 -11.69 -28.29
N ASP A 112 0.68 -11.15 -27.29
CA ASP A 112 2.15 -11.19 -27.20
C ASP A 112 2.74 -12.62 -27.07
N THR A 113 1.98 -13.60 -26.58
CA THR A 113 2.41 -15.02 -26.50
C THR A 113 2.13 -15.84 -27.76
N GLU A 114 1.16 -15.45 -28.59
CA GLU A 114 0.87 -16.16 -29.85
C GLU A 114 1.68 -15.63 -31.04
N GLY A 115 2.34 -14.48 -30.91
CA GLY A 115 3.17 -13.85 -31.95
C GLY A 115 4.52 -14.53 -32.25
N TRP A 116 4.68 -15.81 -31.94
CA TRP A 116 5.86 -16.65 -32.25
C TRP A 116 5.39 -17.93 -32.95
N GLU A 117 5.08 -17.83 -34.24
CA GLU A 117 5.15 -19.00 -35.12
C GLU A 117 6.62 -19.37 -35.32
N ASP A 118 6.93 -20.67 -35.33
CA ASP A 118 8.29 -21.21 -35.48
C ASP A 118 8.72 -21.21 -36.96
N ASP A 119 8.98 -20.03 -37.52
CA ASP A 119 9.65 -19.91 -38.82
C ASP A 119 11.18 -20.00 -38.65
N GLY A 120 11.65 -21.25 -38.48
CA GLY A 120 13.03 -21.65 -38.16
C GLY A 120 14.14 -21.12 -39.08
N GLY A 121 14.43 -19.82 -38.94
CA GLY A 121 15.65 -19.18 -39.42
C GLY A 121 16.88 -19.71 -38.68
N PRO A 122 18.06 -19.70 -39.32
CA PRO A 122 19.24 -20.32 -38.74
C PRO A 122 19.63 -19.64 -37.43
N ALA A 123 19.96 -20.44 -36.42
CA ALA A 123 20.47 -19.96 -35.15
C ALA A 123 21.79 -19.20 -35.35
N VAL A 124 21.71 -17.87 -35.46
CA VAL A 124 22.86 -17.00 -35.33
C VAL A 124 23.22 -16.99 -33.86
N ALA A 125 24.29 -17.69 -33.51
CA ALA A 125 24.94 -17.52 -32.22
C ALA A 125 25.36 -16.05 -32.12
N VAL A 126 24.67 -15.29 -31.28
CA VAL A 126 25.10 -13.93 -30.93
C VAL A 126 26.23 -14.08 -29.93
N ASP A 127 27.46 -14.12 -30.45
CA ASP A 127 28.64 -13.89 -29.63
C ASP A 127 28.45 -12.53 -28.94
N VAL A 128 28.45 -12.55 -27.61
CA VAL A 128 28.34 -11.33 -26.80
C VAL A 128 29.71 -10.65 -26.79
N GLU A 129 30.00 -9.92 -27.88
CA GLU A 129 31.04 -8.89 -27.82
C GLU A 129 30.60 -7.83 -26.81
N GLU A 130 31.47 -7.51 -25.85
CA GLU A 130 31.25 -6.36 -24.97
C GLU A 130 31.12 -5.09 -25.84
N PRO A 131 30.13 -4.21 -25.59
CA PRO A 131 29.83 -3.10 -26.49
C PRO A 131 30.90 -2.01 -26.44
N GLY A 132 31.99 -2.22 -27.17
CA GLY A 132 33.02 -1.26 -27.50
C GLY A 132 32.57 -0.21 -28.52
N ALA A 133 31.53 0.55 -28.19
CA ALA A 133 31.09 1.71 -28.96
C ALA A 133 30.71 2.86 -28.01
N ALA A 134 31.54 3.90 -27.97
CA ALA A 134 31.27 5.09 -27.17
C ALA A 134 30.13 5.91 -27.81
N TRP A 135 28.97 5.94 -27.14
CA TRP A 135 27.81 6.72 -27.58
C TRP A 135 27.97 8.19 -27.21
N ASN A 136 28.14 9.06 -28.22
CA ASN A 136 28.13 10.51 -28.04
C ASN A 136 26.70 11.04 -27.92
N VAL A 137 26.12 10.92 -26.73
CA VAL A 137 24.93 11.70 -26.30
C VAL A 137 25.38 12.95 -25.51
N THR A 138 26.67 13.32 -25.62
CA THR A 138 27.40 14.28 -24.78
C THR A 138 26.98 15.75 -24.87
N GLU A 139 25.93 16.09 -25.64
CA GLU A 139 25.40 17.47 -25.76
C GLU A 139 23.88 17.58 -25.50
N GLY A 140 23.17 16.47 -25.23
CA GLY A 140 21.71 16.45 -25.15
C GLY A 140 21.15 16.66 -23.73
N SER A 141 21.29 17.84 -23.14
CA SER A 141 20.51 18.21 -21.94
C SER A 141 19.01 18.20 -22.26
N ILE A 142 18.15 17.70 -21.37
CA ILE A 142 16.69 17.77 -21.60
C ILE A 142 16.23 19.21 -21.37
N GLU A 143 15.93 19.93 -22.45
CA GLU A 143 15.35 21.28 -22.36
C GLU A 143 13.99 21.24 -21.65
N ALA A 144 13.81 22.14 -20.69
CA ALA A 144 12.60 22.20 -19.88
C ALA A 144 11.42 22.80 -20.67
N ILE A 145 10.50 21.94 -21.11
CA ILE A 145 9.27 22.36 -21.79
C ILE A 145 8.29 22.97 -20.78
N ARG A 146 7.77 24.16 -21.10
CA ARG A 146 6.72 24.83 -20.31
C ARG A 146 5.46 25.04 -21.13
N ASN A 147 4.34 24.53 -20.62
CA ASN A 147 3.01 24.73 -21.18
C ASN A 147 1.95 24.56 -20.06
N HIS A 148 0.67 24.84 -20.38
CA HIS A 148 -0.43 24.80 -19.43
C HIS A 148 -0.69 23.45 -18.73
N HIS A 149 -0.17 22.32 -19.26
CA HIS A 149 -0.19 21.04 -18.56
C HIS A 149 0.92 20.95 -17.50
N VAL A 150 2.09 21.51 -17.79
CA VAL A 150 3.25 21.59 -16.88
C VAL A 150 2.99 22.61 -15.77
N ASP A 151 2.47 23.80 -16.10
CA ASP A 151 2.13 24.85 -15.13
C ASP A 151 1.19 24.33 -14.04
N ARG A 152 0.19 23.50 -14.39
CA ARG A 152 -0.70 22.85 -13.41
C ARG A 152 0.04 22.00 -12.38
N TRP A 153 1.13 21.34 -12.77
CA TRP A 153 1.94 20.53 -11.84
C TRP A 153 2.94 21.40 -11.07
N ILE A 154 3.42 22.52 -11.63
CA ILE A 154 4.15 23.55 -10.90
C ILE A 154 3.26 24.15 -9.79
N ASP A 155 2.05 24.58 -10.12
CA ASP A 155 1.05 25.07 -9.16
C ASP A 155 0.78 24.05 -8.05
N TYR A 156 0.58 22.77 -8.42
CA TYR A 156 0.41 21.70 -7.44
C TYR A 156 1.62 21.53 -6.52
N PHE A 157 2.83 21.41 -7.06
CA PHE A 157 4.03 21.18 -6.26
C PHE A 157 4.46 22.40 -5.42
N THR A 158 4.11 23.62 -5.83
CA THR A 158 4.32 24.83 -5.01
C THR A 158 3.20 25.08 -3.99
N GLY A 159 2.00 24.55 -4.24
CA GLY A 159 0.84 24.58 -3.33
C GLY A 159 0.64 23.30 -2.53
N ASP A 160 -0.48 22.59 -2.75
CA ASP A 160 -0.90 21.41 -1.96
C ASP A 160 0.13 20.27 -1.92
N GLY A 161 0.97 20.14 -2.95
CA GLY A 161 2.03 19.14 -3.08
C GLY A 161 3.37 19.53 -2.44
N ARG A 162 3.50 20.74 -1.87
CA ARG A 162 4.79 21.31 -1.44
C ARG A 162 5.55 20.47 -0.41
N ASP A 163 4.88 20.00 0.64
CA ASP A 163 5.47 19.11 1.65
C ASP A 163 5.85 17.73 1.09
N VAL A 164 5.28 17.33 -0.06
CA VAL A 164 5.65 16.10 -0.76
C VAL A 164 6.91 16.34 -1.58
N PHE A 165 6.94 17.40 -2.38
CA PHE A 165 8.07 17.76 -3.23
C PHE A 165 9.33 18.08 -2.41
N GLN A 166 9.21 18.80 -1.29
CA GLN A 166 10.33 19.05 -0.37
C GLN A 166 10.99 17.74 0.11
N ARG A 167 10.20 16.74 0.53
CA ARG A 167 10.72 15.43 0.95
C ARG A 167 11.32 14.62 -0.19
N TRP A 168 10.96 14.91 -1.44
CA TRP A 168 11.58 14.31 -2.62
C TRP A 168 12.94 14.95 -2.91
N LEU A 169 13.06 16.27 -2.80
CA LEU A 169 14.34 16.99 -2.89
C LEU A 169 15.33 16.53 -1.80
N ASP A 170 14.88 16.41 -0.55
CA ASP A 170 15.72 15.94 0.56
C ASP A 170 16.33 14.55 0.24
N ARG A 171 15.54 13.65 -0.38
CA ARG A 171 15.99 12.30 -0.76
C ARG A 171 16.79 12.25 -2.05
N LYS A 172 16.51 13.11 -3.04
CA LYS A 172 17.25 13.22 -4.30
C LYS A 172 18.75 13.25 -4.02
N SER A 173 19.16 14.11 -3.07
CA SER A 173 20.57 14.29 -2.67
C SER A 173 21.29 13.02 -2.21
N GLN A 174 20.56 12.00 -1.72
CA GLN A 174 21.12 10.71 -1.31
C GLN A 174 21.47 9.82 -2.50
N TYR A 175 20.66 9.84 -3.56
CA TYR A 175 20.77 8.91 -4.69
C TYR A 175 21.38 9.54 -5.96
N GLU A 176 21.37 10.87 -6.06
CA GLU A 176 21.94 11.64 -7.18
C GLU A 176 23.34 11.15 -7.62
N PRO A 177 24.32 10.88 -6.73
CA PRO A 177 25.63 10.38 -7.16
C PRO A 177 25.57 9.01 -7.86
N VAL A 178 24.72 8.09 -7.37
CA VAL A 178 24.55 6.74 -7.96
C VAL A 178 23.82 6.84 -9.30
N ILE A 179 22.81 7.71 -9.39
CA ILE A 179 22.02 7.92 -10.61
C ILE A 179 22.89 8.55 -11.70
N HIS A 180 23.62 9.63 -11.40
CA HIS A 180 24.50 10.28 -12.37
C HIS A 180 25.66 9.36 -12.80
N ALA A 181 26.23 8.55 -11.90
CA ALA A 181 27.28 7.60 -12.25
C ALA A 181 26.78 6.45 -13.16
N ALA A 182 25.52 6.02 -13.04
CA ALA A 182 24.91 5.07 -13.96
C ALA A 182 24.57 5.73 -15.30
N PHE A 183 23.93 6.89 -15.27
CA PHE A 183 23.56 7.64 -16.47
C PHE A 183 24.77 8.01 -17.33
N ALA A 184 25.87 8.45 -16.73
CA ALA A 184 27.12 8.74 -17.45
C ALA A 184 27.68 7.50 -18.19
N ARG A 185 27.51 6.29 -17.64
CA ARG A 185 27.96 5.04 -18.30
C ARG A 185 27.09 4.64 -19.49
N HIS A 186 25.83 5.08 -19.52
CA HIS A 186 24.87 4.80 -20.61
C HIS A 186 24.66 6.00 -21.55
N GLY A 187 25.41 7.10 -21.36
CA GLY A 187 25.24 8.34 -22.15
C GLY A 187 23.85 8.97 -21.96
N LEU A 188 23.34 9.02 -20.72
CA LEU A 188 22.01 9.56 -20.43
C LEU A 188 22.08 10.96 -19.79
N PRO A 189 21.15 11.87 -20.14
CA PRO A 189 21.05 13.17 -19.50
C PRO A 189 20.72 13.05 -18.00
N PRO A 190 21.40 13.82 -17.12
CA PRO A 190 21.17 13.79 -15.68
C PRO A 190 19.73 14.16 -15.30
N GLU A 191 19.06 15.00 -16.10
CA GLU A 191 17.68 15.44 -15.89
C GLU A 191 16.67 14.28 -15.81
N LEU A 192 17.00 13.09 -16.33
CA LEU A 192 16.16 11.90 -16.18
C LEU A 192 16.01 11.43 -14.72
N GLU A 193 16.79 11.95 -13.77
CA GLU A 193 16.60 11.65 -12.34
C GLU A 193 15.22 12.11 -11.82
N TYR A 194 14.62 13.14 -12.43
CA TYR A 194 13.27 13.59 -12.09
C TYR A 194 12.20 12.56 -12.46
N HIS A 195 12.53 11.57 -13.30
CA HIS A 195 11.67 10.40 -13.53
C HIS A 195 11.57 9.52 -12.26
N ALA A 196 12.70 9.19 -11.62
CA ALA A 196 12.71 8.51 -10.31
C ALA A 196 12.03 9.34 -9.20
N MET A 197 12.10 10.67 -9.31
CA MET A 197 11.38 11.58 -8.41
C MET A 197 9.86 11.39 -8.52
N ILE A 198 9.30 11.42 -9.73
CA ILE A 198 7.83 11.32 -9.91
C ILE A 198 7.29 9.90 -9.73
N GLU A 199 8.10 8.86 -9.98
CA GLU A 199 7.73 7.46 -9.80
C GLU A 199 7.62 7.07 -8.31
N SER A 200 8.59 7.47 -7.48
CA SER A 200 8.63 7.02 -6.06
C SER A 200 9.03 8.07 -5.04
N GLY A 201 9.51 9.24 -5.47
CA GLY A 201 10.21 10.18 -4.59
C GLY A 201 11.46 9.55 -3.99
N PHE A 202 12.26 8.88 -4.83
CA PHE A 202 13.49 8.16 -4.47
C PHE A 202 13.32 7.15 -3.31
N SER A 203 12.22 6.38 -3.32
CA SER A 203 11.90 5.44 -2.24
C SER A 203 12.19 4.00 -2.64
N THR A 204 13.33 3.48 -2.20
CA THR A 204 13.71 2.04 -2.30
C THR A 204 12.64 1.07 -1.79
N SER A 205 11.80 1.51 -0.85
CA SER A 205 10.73 0.68 -0.28
C SER A 205 9.36 0.83 -0.95
N ALA A 206 9.22 1.72 -1.94
CA ALA A 206 7.94 2.03 -2.58
C ALA A 206 7.31 0.79 -3.24
N TYR A 207 5.98 0.75 -3.22
CA TYR A 207 5.17 -0.35 -3.73
C TYR A 207 3.83 0.18 -4.26
N SER A 208 3.56 0.07 -5.55
CA SER A 208 2.28 0.50 -6.14
C SER A 208 1.20 -0.58 -6.04
N TRP A 209 -0.05 -0.18 -6.24
CA TRP A 209 -1.17 -1.11 -6.38
C TRP A 209 -0.99 -2.08 -7.57
N ALA A 210 -0.30 -1.63 -8.63
CA ALA A 210 0.09 -2.43 -9.79
C ALA A 210 1.34 -3.33 -9.53
N HIS A 211 1.86 -3.40 -8.30
CA HIS A 211 3.01 -4.23 -7.90
C HIS A 211 4.38 -3.74 -8.45
N ALA A 212 4.44 -2.49 -8.90
CA ALA A 212 5.67 -1.77 -9.18
C ALA A 212 6.45 -1.52 -7.87
N VAL A 213 7.78 -1.57 -7.89
CA VAL A 213 8.61 -1.50 -6.67
C VAL A 213 9.85 -0.63 -6.84
N GLY A 214 10.23 0.04 -5.74
CA GLY A 214 11.52 0.71 -5.59
C GLY A 214 11.60 2.10 -6.20
N ILE A 215 12.84 2.60 -6.33
CA ILE A 215 13.13 3.97 -6.80
C ILE A 215 12.48 4.23 -8.17
N TRP A 216 12.65 3.26 -9.07
CA TRP A 216 12.26 3.32 -10.49
C TRP A 216 10.91 2.68 -10.80
N GLN A 217 10.12 2.33 -9.77
CA GLN A 217 8.81 1.66 -9.88
C GLN A 217 8.78 0.52 -10.93
N PHE A 218 9.75 -0.38 -10.85
CA PHE A 218 9.83 -1.48 -11.80
C PHE A 218 8.71 -2.50 -11.61
N MET A 219 8.02 -2.85 -12.69
CA MET A 219 7.22 -4.07 -12.79
C MET A 219 8.13 -5.31 -12.76
N ARG A 220 7.67 -6.41 -12.14
CA ARG A 220 8.50 -7.62 -11.96
C ARG A 220 8.98 -8.23 -13.29
N ALA A 221 8.17 -8.16 -14.35
CA ALA A 221 8.56 -8.66 -15.67
C ALA A 221 9.69 -7.83 -16.29
N THR A 222 9.54 -6.50 -16.32
CA THR A 222 10.56 -5.56 -16.81
C THR A 222 11.86 -5.66 -16.00
N ALA A 223 11.76 -5.74 -14.67
CA ALA A 223 12.92 -5.95 -13.81
C ALA A 223 13.74 -7.20 -14.19
N LYS A 224 13.06 -8.33 -14.43
CA LYS A 224 13.71 -9.56 -14.90
C LYS A 224 14.33 -9.41 -16.30
N ARG A 225 13.71 -8.67 -17.22
CA ARG A 225 14.27 -8.38 -18.56
C ARG A 225 15.63 -7.68 -18.42
N TYR A 226 15.78 -6.77 -17.46
CA TYR A 226 17.04 -6.08 -17.16
C TYR A 226 17.90 -6.77 -16.08
N GLY A 227 17.71 -8.08 -15.86
CA GLY A 227 18.60 -8.89 -15.02
C GLY A 227 18.39 -8.82 -13.51
N LEU A 228 17.38 -8.08 -13.02
CA LEU A 228 17.13 -7.94 -11.59
C LEU A 228 16.53 -9.22 -10.98
N ARG A 229 17.17 -9.72 -9.92
CA ARG A 229 16.67 -10.83 -9.11
C ARG A 229 15.42 -10.40 -8.34
N CYS A 230 14.30 -11.01 -8.69
CA CYS A 230 13.00 -10.82 -8.04
C CYS A 230 12.40 -12.17 -7.65
N ASP A 231 12.63 -12.60 -6.42
CA ASP A 231 12.10 -13.84 -5.84
C ASP A 231 11.39 -13.61 -4.50
N TRP A 232 11.52 -14.53 -3.53
CA TRP A 232 10.96 -14.46 -2.19
C TRP A 232 11.93 -13.84 -1.16
N TRP A 233 13.23 -14.01 -1.34
CA TRP A 233 14.32 -13.55 -0.47
C TRP A 233 14.85 -12.18 -0.91
N VAL A 234 15.00 -11.99 -2.22
CA VAL A 234 15.64 -10.83 -2.84
C VAL A 234 14.66 -10.16 -3.81
N ASP A 235 14.54 -8.83 -3.71
CA ASP A 235 13.83 -7.99 -4.68
C ASP A 235 14.72 -6.80 -5.07
N GLU A 236 15.61 -7.02 -6.04
CA GLU A 236 16.65 -6.05 -6.45
C GLU A 236 16.11 -4.77 -7.07
N ARG A 237 14.80 -4.71 -7.38
CA ARG A 237 14.11 -3.44 -7.67
C ARG A 237 14.23 -2.43 -6.52
N ARG A 238 14.54 -2.89 -5.31
CA ARG A 238 14.77 -2.07 -4.11
C ARG A 238 16.24 -1.67 -3.92
N ASP A 239 17.18 -2.33 -4.60
CA ASP A 239 18.61 -2.01 -4.55
C ASP A 239 18.87 -0.74 -5.37
N PRO A 240 19.42 0.34 -4.81
CA PRO A 240 19.61 1.59 -5.53
C PRO A 240 20.48 1.43 -6.78
N ASP A 241 21.62 0.75 -6.66
CA ASP A 241 22.62 0.64 -7.72
C ASP A 241 22.13 -0.28 -8.83
N LYS A 242 21.66 -1.49 -8.49
CA LYS A 242 21.16 -2.45 -9.48
C LYS A 242 19.91 -1.96 -10.19
N SER A 243 18.93 -1.40 -9.45
CA SER A 243 17.72 -0.88 -10.08
C SER A 243 17.97 0.37 -10.92
N THR A 244 18.95 1.21 -10.56
CA THR A 244 19.35 2.36 -11.38
C THR A 244 20.07 1.90 -12.64
N GLU A 245 20.93 0.88 -12.58
CA GLU A 245 21.56 0.30 -13.76
C GLU A 245 20.53 -0.24 -14.76
N ALA A 246 19.54 -0.98 -14.26
CA ALA A 246 18.43 -1.48 -15.06
C ALA A 246 17.58 -0.34 -15.65
N ALA A 247 17.33 0.72 -14.89
CA ALA A 247 16.55 1.88 -15.35
C ALA A 247 17.29 2.69 -16.41
N ALA A 248 18.61 2.88 -16.26
CA ALA A 248 19.45 3.52 -17.26
C ALA A 248 19.37 2.77 -18.60
N ARG A 249 19.63 1.45 -18.58
CA ARG A 249 19.51 0.60 -19.79
C ARG A 249 18.12 0.69 -20.43
N TYR A 250 17.05 0.60 -19.64
CA TYR A 250 15.69 0.69 -20.16
C TYR A 250 15.38 2.07 -20.78
N LEU A 251 15.79 3.16 -20.14
CA LEU A 251 15.61 4.52 -20.67
C LEU A 251 16.41 4.74 -21.97
N ALA A 252 17.61 4.19 -22.07
CA ALA A 252 18.42 4.21 -23.30
C ALA A 252 17.74 3.44 -24.44
N GLU A 253 17.26 2.22 -24.19
CA GLU A 253 16.54 1.40 -25.18
C GLU A 253 15.23 2.08 -25.64
N LEU A 254 14.48 2.69 -24.73
CA LEU A 254 13.28 3.46 -25.07
C LEU A 254 13.59 4.71 -25.90
N TYR A 255 14.65 5.44 -25.57
CA TYR A 255 15.07 6.59 -26.38
C TYR A 255 15.56 6.15 -27.76
N GLN A 256 16.24 5.00 -27.86
CA GLN A 256 16.66 4.43 -29.15
C GLN A 256 15.45 4.04 -30.03
N GLU A 257 14.35 3.55 -29.45
CA GLU A 257 13.12 3.26 -30.21
C GLU A 257 12.35 4.55 -30.63
N PHE A 258 12.18 5.49 -29.70
CA PHE A 258 11.28 6.63 -29.89
C PHE A 258 11.95 7.90 -30.41
N GLY A 259 13.26 8.07 -30.20
CA GLY A 259 14.04 9.25 -30.60
C GLY A 259 13.63 10.55 -29.91
N ASP A 260 12.86 10.46 -28.83
CA ASP A 260 12.11 11.55 -28.20
C ASP A 260 11.89 11.22 -26.72
N TRP A 261 12.17 12.17 -25.82
CA TRP A 261 12.15 11.90 -24.38
C TRP A 261 10.72 11.84 -23.82
N GLU A 262 9.79 12.63 -24.35
CA GLU A 262 8.39 12.58 -23.96
C GLU A 262 7.74 11.23 -24.30
N LEU A 263 8.00 10.70 -25.50
CA LEU A 263 7.59 9.36 -25.90
C LEU A 263 8.29 8.27 -25.08
N ALA A 264 9.59 8.38 -24.82
CA ALA A 264 10.32 7.42 -24.00
C ALA A 264 9.79 7.38 -22.56
N LEU A 265 9.58 8.53 -21.92
CA LEU A 265 9.00 8.62 -20.56
C LEU A 265 7.54 8.14 -20.51
N ALA A 266 6.76 8.39 -21.58
CA ALA A 266 5.42 7.84 -21.71
C ALA A 266 5.43 6.30 -21.86
N ALA A 267 6.36 5.77 -22.65
CA ALA A 267 6.54 4.34 -22.87
C ALA A 267 7.02 3.61 -21.62
N TYR A 268 7.92 4.22 -20.83
CA TYR A 268 8.32 3.70 -19.53
C TYR A 268 7.09 3.50 -18.62
N ASN A 269 6.22 4.51 -18.55
CA ASN A 269 5.05 4.51 -17.66
C ASN A 269 3.94 3.55 -18.11
N VAL A 270 3.71 3.38 -19.42
CA VAL A 270 2.52 2.69 -19.96
C VAL A 270 2.81 1.44 -20.80
N GLY A 271 4.09 1.14 -21.05
CA GLY A 271 4.57 0.08 -21.93
C GLY A 271 4.85 0.57 -23.36
N GLU A 272 5.99 0.14 -23.92
CA GLU A 272 6.46 0.49 -25.26
C GLU A 272 5.47 0.09 -26.37
N GLY A 273 4.88 -1.11 -26.26
CA GLY A 273 3.89 -1.63 -27.21
C GLY A 273 2.66 -0.73 -27.33
N ARG A 274 2.17 -0.18 -26.21
CA ARG A 274 1.00 0.71 -26.21
C ARG A 274 1.31 2.07 -26.82
N VAL A 275 2.49 2.66 -26.56
CA VAL A 275 2.89 3.91 -27.22
C VAL A 275 3.05 3.69 -28.74
N ARG A 276 3.72 2.61 -29.14
CA ARG A 276 3.87 2.19 -30.55
C ARG A 276 2.51 2.00 -31.24
N GLN A 277 1.55 1.36 -30.57
CA GLN A 277 0.18 1.19 -31.06
C GLN A 277 -0.55 2.53 -31.24
N GLN A 278 -0.43 3.47 -30.30
CA GLN A 278 -1.09 4.77 -30.40
C GLN A 278 -0.48 5.68 -31.47
N ILE A 279 0.86 5.68 -31.63
CA ILE A 279 1.56 6.36 -32.74
C ILE A 279 1.01 5.87 -34.08
N ARG A 280 0.93 4.54 -34.27
CA ARG A 280 0.40 3.94 -35.51
C ARG A 280 -1.08 4.28 -35.74
N ARG A 281 -1.92 4.21 -34.70
CA ARG A 281 -3.37 4.47 -34.81
C ARG A 281 -3.72 5.94 -35.05
N GLN A 282 -2.94 6.87 -34.51
CA GLN A 282 -3.23 8.31 -34.56
C GLN A 282 -2.37 9.06 -35.60
N ASN A 283 -1.42 8.37 -36.23
CA ASN A 283 -0.49 8.92 -37.23
C ASN A 283 0.23 10.19 -36.76
N THR A 284 0.65 10.22 -35.50
CA THR A 284 1.43 11.31 -34.91
C THR A 284 2.46 10.76 -33.92
N ARG A 285 3.59 11.45 -33.82
CA ARG A 285 4.63 11.20 -32.81
C ARG A 285 4.69 12.30 -31.75
N ASP A 286 3.91 13.37 -31.90
CA ASP A 286 3.83 14.43 -30.91
C ASP A 286 3.08 13.92 -29.66
N PHE A 287 3.82 13.74 -28.56
CA PHE A 287 3.28 13.35 -27.26
C PHE A 287 2.10 14.23 -26.81
N TRP A 288 2.16 15.53 -27.08
CA TRP A 288 1.15 16.51 -26.67
C TRP A 288 -0.16 16.37 -27.46
N GLN A 289 -0.12 15.72 -28.63
CA GLN A 289 -1.29 15.37 -29.44
C GLN A 289 -1.77 13.93 -29.21
N LEU A 290 -0.89 13.02 -28.78
CA LEU A 290 -1.22 11.61 -28.59
C LEU A 290 -2.25 11.37 -27.47
N ARG A 291 -3.36 10.71 -27.85
CA ARG A 291 -4.38 10.26 -26.91
C ARG A 291 -3.92 9.02 -26.14
N LEU A 292 -3.11 9.23 -25.10
CA LEU A 292 -2.69 8.21 -24.13
C LEU A 292 -3.63 8.16 -22.90
N PRO A 293 -3.54 7.13 -22.04
CA PRO A 293 -4.26 7.09 -20.77
C PRO A 293 -4.02 8.34 -19.91
N ARG A 294 -5.00 8.69 -19.05
CA ARG A 294 -4.94 9.93 -18.24
C ARG A 294 -3.71 9.97 -17.34
N GLU A 295 -3.29 8.84 -16.79
CA GLU A 295 -2.10 8.75 -15.93
C GLU A 295 -0.84 9.15 -16.70
N THR A 296 -0.58 8.49 -17.82
CA THR A 296 0.55 8.74 -18.74
C THR A 296 0.56 10.15 -19.30
N ARG A 297 -0.60 10.69 -19.72
CA ARG A 297 -0.71 12.10 -20.16
C ARG A 297 -0.41 13.13 -19.07
N ASN A 298 -0.43 12.74 -17.79
CA ASN A 298 0.03 13.59 -16.69
C ASN A 298 1.47 13.27 -16.26
N HIS A 299 2.06 12.16 -16.71
CA HIS A 299 3.39 11.72 -16.29
C HIS A 299 4.50 12.64 -16.81
N VAL A 300 4.54 12.85 -18.13
CA VAL A 300 5.53 13.75 -18.76
C VAL A 300 5.36 15.21 -18.29
N PRO A 301 4.13 15.77 -18.14
CA PRO A 301 3.98 17.09 -17.51
C PRO A 301 4.47 17.18 -16.06
N LYS A 302 4.32 16.12 -15.26
CA LYS A 302 4.92 16.07 -13.90
C LYS A 302 6.43 16.05 -13.96
N PHE A 303 7.02 15.30 -14.91
CA PHE A 303 8.46 15.24 -15.11
C PHE A 303 9.02 16.64 -15.38
N TYR A 304 8.47 17.38 -16.35
CA TYR A 304 8.93 18.75 -16.63
C TYR A 304 8.69 19.71 -15.47
N ALA A 305 7.58 19.60 -14.73
CA ALA A 305 7.36 20.41 -13.54
C ALA A 305 8.39 20.10 -12.43
N ALA A 306 8.73 18.81 -12.23
CA ALA A 306 9.75 18.39 -11.28
C ALA A 306 11.16 18.84 -11.70
N LEU A 307 11.47 18.81 -13.00
CA LEU A 307 12.71 19.37 -13.58
C LEU A 307 12.79 20.88 -13.32
N ILE A 308 11.80 21.67 -13.75
CA ILE A 308 11.77 23.14 -13.59
C ILE A 308 11.91 23.58 -12.13
N LEU A 309 11.20 22.91 -11.22
CA LEU A 309 11.28 23.18 -9.77
C LEU A 309 12.56 22.64 -9.14
N GLY A 310 13.12 21.58 -9.69
CA GLY A 310 14.27 20.86 -9.17
C GLY A 310 15.62 21.44 -9.58
N SER A 311 15.70 22.12 -10.74
CA SER A 311 16.93 22.75 -11.24
C SER A 311 17.33 23.98 -10.44
N ASP A 312 16.37 24.72 -9.88
CA ASP A 312 16.61 25.83 -8.94
C ASP A 312 15.56 25.83 -7.80
N PRO A 313 15.66 24.91 -6.82
CA PRO A 313 14.65 24.78 -5.78
C PRO A 313 14.51 26.02 -4.89
N GLU A 314 15.59 26.78 -4.71
CA GLU A 314 15.62 27.95 -3.84
C GLU A 314 14.86 29.13 -4.44
N ALA A 315 14.92 29.34 -5.77
CA ALA A 315 14.10 30.33 -6.45
C ALA A 315 12.58 30.06 -6.32
N TRP A 316 12.19 28.79 -6.19
CA TRP A 316 10.81 28.37 -5.90
C TRP A 316 10.51 28.22 -4.39
N GLY A 317 11.43 28.67 -3.54
CA GLY A 317 11.28 28.71 -2.07
C GLY A 317 11.40 27.35 -1.37
N PHE A 318 11.84 26.29 -2.03
CA PHE A 318 12.22 25.04 -1.36
C PHE A 318 13.57 25.18 -0.65
N SER A 319 13.84 24.27 0.30
CA SER A 319 15.14 24.18 0.97
C SER A 319 15.95 23.02 0.41
N VAL A 320 17.26 23.19 0.19
CA VAL A 320 18.12 22.12 -0.30
C VAL A 320 18.84 21.44 0.87
N ASN A 321 18.18 20.45 1.48
CA ASN A 321 18.78 19.65 2.56
C ASN A 321 19.62 18.52 1.95
N ARG A 322 20.94 18.70 1.84
CA ARG A 322 21.84 17.65 1.36
C ARG A 322 22.09 16.59 2.44
N SER A 323 21.86 15.33 2.07
CA SER A 323 22.18 14.14 2.85
C SER A 323 22.83 13.12 1.93
N GLU A 324 23.96 12.55 2.34
CA GLU A 324 24.57 11.45 1.61
C GLU A 324 23.99 10.11 2.08
N LEU A 325 24.11 9.06 1.25
CA LEU A 325 23.90 7.68 1.72
C LEU A 325 25.03 7.28 2.68
N PRO A 326 24.75 6.47 3.72
CA PRO A 326 25.81 5.93 4.57
C PRO A 326 26.80 5.10 3.73
N THR A 327 28.09 5.39 3.88
CA THR A 327 29.15 4.62 3.22
C THR A 327 29.12 3.16 3.68
N SER A 328 29.32 2.24 2.73
CA SER A 328 29.25 0.80 2.98
C SER A 328 30.32 0.02 2.24
N GLU A 329 30.61 -1.18 2.74
CA GLU A 329 31.55 -2.15 2.19
C GLU A 329 30.81 -3.47 1.91
N SER A 330 31.16 -4.16 0.83
CA SER A 330 30.67 -5.52 0.56
C SER A 330 31.41 -6.55 1.43
N VAL A 331 30.65 -7.49 1.98
CA VAL A 331 31.12 -8.72 2.66
C VAL A 331 30.55 -9.89 1.88
N GLN A 332 31.40 -10.84 1.49
CA GLN A 332 30.96 -12.04 0.77
C GLN A 332 30.56 -13.11 1.77
N LEU A 333 29.34 -13.61 1.64
CA LEU A 333 28.81 -14.70 2.43
C LEU A 333 28.69 -15.94 1.55
N ASP A 334 28.92 -17.12 2.14
CA ASP A 334 28.72 -18.42 1.47
C ASP A 334 27.50 -19.20 2.00
N PHE A 335 26.76 -18.58 2.90
CA PHE A 335 25.68 -19.19 3.65
C PHE A 335 24.66 -18.15 4.10
N THR A 336 23.46 -18.61 4.43
CA THR A 336 22.42 -17.77 5.02
C THR A 336 22.89 -17.20 6.36
N VAL A 337 22.74 -15.89 6.52
CA VAL A 337 22.95 -15.15 7.77
C VAL A 337 21.77 -14.21 7.96
N ASP A 338 21.20 -14.16 9.17
CA ASP A 338 20.16 -13.18 9.50
C ASP A 338 20.73 -11.79 9.87
N PHE A 339 19.89 -10.76 9.79
CA PHE A 339 20.32 -9.38 10.05
C PHE A 339 20.76 -9.13 11.49
N ASP A 340 20.29 -9.91 12.47
CA ASP A 340 20.71 -9.74 13.86
C ASP A 340 22.13 -10.33 14.03
N ALA A 341 22.39 -11.52 13.50
CA ALA A 341 23.71 -12.14 13.48
C ALA A 341 24.74 -11.31 12.68
N LEU A 342 24.34 -10.77 11.52
CA LEU A 342 25.17 -9.87 10.71
C LEU A 342 25.44 -8.55 11.44
N ALA A 343 24.45 -7.97 12.14
CA ALA A 343 24.64 -6.76 12.94
C ALA A 343 25.54 -6.99 14.16
N ASP A 344 25.37 -8.10 14.88
CA ASP A 344 26.22 -8.52 16.00
C ASP A 344 27.68 -8.67 15.54
N CYS A 345 27.91 -9.25 14.36
CA CYS A 345 29.26 -9.37 13.77
C CYS A 345 29.85 -8.02 13.33
N ALA A 346 29.07 -7.17 12.65
CA ALA A 346 29.51 -5.85 12.20
C ALA A 346 29.62 -4.81 13.34
N GLY A 347 29.13 -5.10 14.54
CA GLY A 347 29.10 -4.17 15.67
C GLY A 347 28.15 -3.00 15.45
N THR A 348 26.98 -3.28 14.86
CA THR A 348 25.93 -2.30 14.52
C THR A 348 24.55 -2.85 14.93
N ASP A 349 23.46 -2.28 14.39
CA ASP A 349 22.09 -2.76 14.62
C ASP A 349 21.43 -3.26 13.32
N GLY A 350 20.47 -4.18 13.46
CA GLY A 350 19.77 -4.80 12.33
C GLY A 350 18.98 -3.83 11.43
N ARG A 351 18.65 -2.60 11.89
CA ARG A 351 18.04 -1.57 11.02
C ARG A 351 19.07 -0.90 10.14
N THR A 352 20.27 -0.67 10.64
CA THR A 352 21.40 -0.17 9.84
C THR A 352 21.73 -1.18 8.74
N ILE A 353 21.83 -2.46 9.07
CA ILE A 353 21.97 -3.54 8.06
C ILE A 353 20.80 -3.56 7.07
N ALA A 354 19.55 -3.44 7.53
CA ALA A 354 18.38 -3.42 6.64
C ALA A 354 18.32 -2.20 5.72
N ALA A 355 18.80 -1.04 6.17
CA ALA A 355 18.87 0.20 5.39
C ALA A 355 19.94 0.11 4.29
N LEU A 356 21.07 -0.53 4.58
CA LEU A 356 22.13 -0.80 3.59
C LEU A 356 21.77 -1.91 2.59
N ASN A 357 20.85 -2.82 2.94
CA ASN A 357 20.46 -3.97 2.11
C ASN A 357 18.96 -3.99 1.78
N PRO A 358 18.41 -2.95 1.10
CA PRO A 358 16.96 -2.82 0.89
C PRO A 358 16.35 -3.92 0.01
N ALA A 359 17.15 -4.63 -0.78
CA ALA A 359 16.72 -5.78 -1.58
C ALA A 359 16.46 -7.06 -0.76
N LEU A 360 17.06 -7.22 0.42
CA LEU A 360 16.91 -8.40 1.27
C LEU A 360 15.62 -8.30 2.10
N ILE A 361 14.50 -8.64 1.46
CA ILE A 361 13.14 -8.42 2.00
C ILE A 361 12.75 -9.34 3.17
N ARG A 362 13.62 -10.30 3.55
CA ARG A 362 13.40 -11.28 4.62
C ARG A 362 14.26 -11.09 5.87
N GLY A 363 15.07 -10.02 5.95
CA GLY A 363 15.90 -9.82 7.14
C GLY A 363 17.05 -10.81 7.27
N CYS A 364 17.53 -11.33 6.13
CA CYS A 364 18.58 -12.33 6.00
C CYS A 364 19.09 -12.34 4.55
N THR A 365 20.26 -12.92 4.32
CA THR A 365 20.69 -13.36 2.98
C THR A 365 19.85 -14.55 2.47
N PRO A 366 19.84 -14.83 1.16
CA PRO A 366 19.09 -15.97 0.63
C PRO A 366 19.65 -17.36 1.06
N PRO A 367 18.96 -18.47 0.73
CA PRO A 367 19.40 -19.84 0.99
C PRO A 367 20.54 -20.27 0.07
N ASP A 368 20.46 -19.83 -1.19
CA ASP A 368 21.46 -19.95 -2.24
C ASP A 368 22.54 -18.86 -2.12
N ALA A 369 22.82 -18.37 -0.90
CA ALA A 369 23.76 -17.29 -0.65
C ALA A 369 25.25 -17.72 -0.76
N SER A 370 25.61 -18.62 -1.67
CA SER A 370 27.03 -18.88 -1.98
C SER A 370 27.58 -17.70 -2.79
N GLY A 371 28.68 -17.10 -2.35
CA GLY A 371 29.21 -15.86 -2.91
C GLY A 371 28.27 -14.64 -2.88
N TYR A 372 27.26 -14.60 -1.99
CA TYR A 372 26.32 -13.48 -1.94
C TYR A 372 26.93 -12.26 -1.22
N GLU A 373 26.97 -11.13 -1.90
CA GLU A 373 27.47 -9.87 -1.31
C GLU A 373 26.41 -9.16 -0.48
N VAL A 374 26.75 -8.90 0.79
CA VAL A 374 25.95 -8.09 1.71
C VAL A 374 26.70 -6.83 2.10
N ARG A 375 26.00 -5.70 2.16
CA ARG A 375 26.58 -4.39 2.50
C ARG A 375 26.61 -4.18 4.01
N VAL A 376 27.74 -3.77 4.55
CA VAL A 376 27.92 -3.42 5.98
C VAL A 376 28.45 -1.98 6.10
N PRO A 377 28.35 -1.31 7.25
CA PRO A 377 28.90 0.04 7.41
C PRO A 377 30.39 0.09 7.09
N ALA A 378 30.86 1.16 6.44
CA ALA A 378 32.27 1.30 6.10
C ALA A 378 33.20 1.21 7.34
N GLY A 379 34.41 0.70 7.14
CA GLY A 379 35.37 0.37 8.19
C GLY A 379 35.02 -0.88 9.00
N ARG A 380 34.07 -1.72 8.54
CA ARG A 380 33.64 -2.95 9.24
C ARG A 380 33.82 -4.22 8.42
N GLY A 381 34.01 -4.15 7.11
CA GLY A 381 34.00 -5.28 6.18
C GLY A 381 34.87 -6.46 6.63
N GLU A 382 36.18 -6.27 6.71
CA GLU A 382 37.14 -7.30 7.13
C GLU A 382 36.80 -7.89 8.52
N SER A 383 36.50 -7.03 9.50
CA SER A 383 36.16 -7.46 10.85
C SER A 383 34.85 -8.28 10.90
N THR A 384 33.92 -8.00 9.99
CA THR A 384 32.64 -8.69 9.85
C THR A 384 32.84 -10.04 9.16
N GLN A 385 33.60 -10.07 8.05
CA GLN A 385 33.97 -11.27 7.31
C GLN A 385 34.59 -12.33 8.24
N LEU A 386 35.59 -11.93 9.05
CA LEU A 386 36.27 -12.81 10.00
C LEU A 386 35.31 -13.35 11.09
N ARG A 387 34.45 -12.51 11.65
CA ARG A 387 33.50 -12.91 12.70
C ARG A 387 32.41 -13.84 12.18
N ILE A 388 31.89 -13.58 10.98
CA ILE A 388 30.86 -14.41 10.36
C ILE A 388 31.41 -15.76 9.93
N ALA A 389 32.63 -15.81 9.36
CA ALA A 389 33.29 -17.07 9.04
C ALA A 389 33.50 -17.96 10.29
N ALA A 390 33.79 -17.35 11.44
CA ALA A 390 33.93 -18.03 12.73
C ALA A 390 32.58 -18.34 13.44
N LEU A 391 31.44 -17.86 12.92
CA LEU A 391 30.15 -18.00 13.59
C LEU A 391 29.61 -19.44 13.47
N PRO A 392 29.24 -20.11 14.57
CA PRO A 392 28.62 -21.44 14.54
C PRO A 392 27.28 -21.47 13.79
N GLU A 393 26.94 -22.59 13.14
CA GLU A 393 25.75 -22.71 12.29
C GLU A 393 24.43 -22.41 13.01
N ASP A 394 24.30 -22.82 14.27
CA ASP A 394 23.15 -22.56 15.12
C ASP A 394 22.96 -21.07 15.48
N GLN A 395 24.00 -20.26 15.27
CA GLN A 395 24.00 -18.81 15.52
C GLN A 395 23.86 -17.97 14.25
N ARG A 396 24.10 -18.54 13.06
CA ARG A 396 23.98 -17.86 11.75
C ARG A 396 22.54 -17.50 11.39
N VAL A 397 21.61 -18.41 11.67
CA VAL A 397 20.19 -18.24 11.31
C VAL A 397 19.30 -18.58 12.50
N ARG A 398 18.82 -17.55 13.18
CA ARG A 398 17.89 -17.64 14.32
C ARG A 398 16.45 -17.95 13.86
N TRP A 399 16.25 -18.49 12.66
CA TRP A 399 14.95 -18.84 12.08
C TRP A 399 15.07 -19.97 11.04
N GLU A 400 13.94 -20.59 10.68
CA GLU A 400 13.86 -21.72 9.74
C GLU A 400 12.69 -21.55 8.76
N ARG A 401 12.80 -22.08 7.53
CA ARG A 401 11.68 -22.07 6.56
C ARG A 401 10.69 -23.19 6.87
N HIS A 402 9.41 -22.85 6.88
CA HIS A 402 8.31 -23.81 6.96
C HIS A 402 7.27 -23.53 5.88
N THR A 403 6.98 -24.52 5.02
CA THR A 403 5.87 -24.46 4.06
C THR A 403 4.61 -25.03 4.70
N VAL A 404 3.58 -24.19 4.87
CA VAL A 404 2.30 -24.53 5.49
C VAL A 404 1.61 -25.68 4.75
N ARG A 405 1.31 -26.76 5.46
CA ARG A 405 0.59 -27.92 4.94
C ARG A 405 -0.89 -27.83 5.29
N ARG A 406 -1.71 -28.68 4.67
CA ARG A 406 -3.14 -28.79 5.01
C ARG A 406 -3.28 -29.22 6.48
N GLY A 407 -3.86 -28.33 7.29
CA GLY A 407 -4.08 -28.55 8.72
C GLY A 407 -3.06 -27.91 9.65
N ASP A 408 -1.92 -27.38 9.16
CA ASP A 408 -0.99 -26.66 10.04
C ASP A 408 -1.62 -25.35 10.56
N THR A 409 -1.61 -25.14 11.87
CA THR A 409 -1.92 -23.85 12.50
C THR A 409 -0.65 -23.12 12.94
N LEU A 410 -0.69 -21.78 13.07
CA LEU A 410 0.46 -21.03 13.59
C LEU A 410 0.87 -21.46 15.01
N SER A 411 -0.07 -21.96 15.81
CA SER A 411 0.21 -22.45 17.17
C SER A 411 1.06 -23.72 17.13
N GLU A 412 0.66 -24.72 16.34
CA GLU A 412 1.38 -25.99 16.20
C GLU A 412 2.73 -25.79 15.49
N ILE A 413 2.79 -24.91 14.49
CA ILE A 413 4.05 -24.48 13.86
C ILE A 413 4.96 -23.86 14.93
N ALA A 414 4.47 -22.86 15.68
CA ALA A 414 5.28 -22.19 16.69
C ALA A 414 5.78 -23.17 17.77
N GLU A 415 4.94 -24.10 18.22
CA GLU A 415 5.32 -25.13 19.19
C GLU A 415 6.38 -26.09 18.63
N ARG A 416 6.15 -26.62 17.42
CA ARG A 416 7.05 -27.53 16.69
C ARG A 416 8.47 -26.99 16.56
N TYR A 417 8.60 -25.70 16.24
CA TYR A 417 9.89 -25.03 16.04
C TYR A 417 10.42 -24.32 17.31
N GLY A 418 9.75 -24.47 18.45
CA GLY A 418 10.21 -23.92 19.73
C GLY A 418 10.21 -22.40 19.79
N THR A 419 9.07 -21.78 19.45
CA THR A 419 8.90 -20.34 19.33
C THR A 419 7.49 -19.89 19.73
N THR A 420 7.15 -18.63 19.48
CA THR A 420 5.82 -18.07 19.78
C THR A 420 5.06 -17.68 18.52
N VAL A 421 3.73 -17.84 18.54
CA VAL A 421 2.84 -17.36 17.46
C VAL A 421 3.11 -15.90 17.12
N THR A 422 3.36 -15.06 18.12
CA THR A 422 3.71 -13.65 17.93
C THR A 422 5.05 -13.44 17.22
N ALA A 423 6.07 -14.25 17.51
CA ALA A 423 7.34 -14.19 16.79
C ALA A 423 7.17 -14.62 15.33
N VAL A 424 6.44 -15.71 15.06
CA VAL A 424 6.15 -16.17 13.70
C VAL A 424 5.32 -15.15 12.91
N MET A 425 4.28 -14.58 13.52
CA MET A 425 3.48 -13.52 12.89
C MET A 425 4.32 -12.28 12.58
N SER A 426 5.19 -11.84 13.50
CA SER A 426 6.04 -10.67 13.30
C SER A 426 7.06 -10.89 12.19
N ALA A 427 7.74 -12.05 12.19
CA ALA A 427 8.73 -12.43 11.17
C ALA A 427 8.11 -12.43 9.76
N ASN A 428 6.87 -12.92 9.64
CA ASN A 428 6.16 -13.04 8.37
C ASN A 428 5.22 -11.87 8.04
N ARG A 429 5.19 -10.81 8.87
CA ARG A 429 4.29 -9.66 8.74
C ARG A 429 2.80 -10.05 8.65
N LEU A 430 2.41 -11.17 9.26
CA LEU A 430 1.05 -11.70 9.24
C LEU A 430 0.12 -10.83 10.10
N ARG A 431 -0.98 -10.36 9.49
CA ARG A 431 -1.99 -9.54 10.18
C ARG A 431 -2.95 -10.35 11.05
N SER A 432 -3.03 -11.66 10.86
CA SER A 432 -3.87 -12.59 11.63
C SER A 432 -3.25 -13.98 11.64
N SER A 433 -3.41 -14.70 12.76
CA SER A 433 -3.01 -16.10 12.91
C SER A 433 -3.88 -17.10 12.14
N HIS A 434 -5.02 -16.65 11.63
CA HIS A 434 -6.00 -17.47 10.91
C HIS A 434 -5.85 -17.40 9.38
N LEU A 435 -4.95 -16.56 8.86
CA LEU A 435 -4.74 -16.35 7.41
C LEU A 435 -3.57 -17.18 6.88
N LEU A 436 -3.51 -18.46 7.26
CA LEU A 436 -2.57 -19.41 6.66
C LEU A 436 -3.20 -20.05 5.42
N ARG A 437 -2.48 -20.00 4.29
CA ARG A 437 -2.84 -20.73 3.06
C ARG A 437 -1.95 -21.96 2.93
N VAL A 438 -2.52 -23.09 2.48
CA VAL A 438 -1.71 -24.27 2.14
C VAL A 438 -0.74 -23.91 1.02
N GLY A 439 0.52 -24.32 1.15
CA GLY A 439 1.62 -23.93 0.26
C GLY A 439 2.29 -22.60 0.60
N GLN A 440 1.79 -21.84 1.59
CA GLN A 440 2.42 -20.59 2.01
C GLN A 440 3.75 -20.85 2.74
N GLU A 441 4.81 -20.16 2.33
CA GLU A 441 6.07 -20.19 3.06
C GLU A 441 6.08 -19.22 4.25
N LEU A 442 6.63 -19.69 5.36
CA LEU A 442 6.82 -18.94 6.61
C LEU A 442 8.27 -19.03 7.08
N MET A 443 8.77 -17.91 7.59
CA MET A 443 10.01 -17.76 8.35
C MET A 443 9.72 -17.95 9.85
N ILE A 444 10.26 -18.99 10.47
CA ILE A 444 9.93 -19.41 11.83
C ILE A 444 11.13 -19.16 12.76
N PRO A 445 11.12 -18.14 13.63
CA PRO A 445 12.24 -17.87 14.53
C PRO A 445 12.50 -19.04 15.49
N ARG A 446 13.71 -19.58 15.55
CA ARG A 446 14.14 -20.62 16.50
C ARG A 446 14.56 -20.00 17.84
N GLY A 447 14.53 -20.79 18.92
CA GLY A 447 15.05 -20.40 20.24
C GLY A 447 14.22 -19.39 21.05
N GLN A 448 13.20 -18.77 20.46
CA GLN A 448 12.36 -17.74 21.08
C GLN A 448 11.30 -18.29 22.07
N ARG A 449 11.58 -19.41 22.77
CA ARG A 449 10.68 -19.96 23.81
C ARG A 449 10.52 -19.04 25.03
N SER A 450 11.49 -18.15 25.27
CA SER A 450 11.53 -17.25 26.44
C SER A 450 11.42 -15.77 26.07
N ALA A 451 10.64 -15.45 25.02
CA ALA A 451 10.22 -14.08 24.76
C ALA A 451 9.15 -13.61 25.77
N SER A 452 9.58 -13.37 27.02
CA SER A 452 9.05 -12.16 27.69
C SER A 452 9.34 -10.99 26.73
N PRO A 453 8.36 -10.13 26.41
CA PRO A 453 8.48 -9.21 25.29
C PRO A 453 9.76 -8.38 25.42
N PRO A 454 10.63 -8.33 24.38
CA PRO A 454 11.93 -7.69 24.48
C PRO A 454 11.78 -6.27 24.99
N SER A 455 12.47 -5.97 26.11
CA SER A 455 12.57 -4.63 26.67
C SER A 455 13.57 -3.78 25.86
N PHE A 456 13.37 -3.70 24.54
CA PHE A 456 14.08 -2.77 23.67
C PHE A 456 13.26 -1.49 23.48
N ALA A 457 13.97 -0.38 23.58
CA ALA A 457 13.49 1.00 23.65
C ALA A 457 12.65 1.33 24.89
N SER A 458 13.19 2.26 25.69
CA SER A 458 12.48 3.01 26.72
C SER A 458 11.07 3.38 26.26
N ALA A 459 10.06 2.80 26.89
CA ALA A 459 8.70 3.31 26.74
C ALA A 459 8.70 4.79 27.17
N PRO A 460 8.00 5.70 26.45
CA PRO A 460 7.90 7.09 26.88
C PRO A 460 7.36 7.10 28.30
N SER A 461 8.09 7.75 29.21
CA SER A 461 7.84 7.72 30.64
C SER A 461 6.36 7.95 30.91
N GLY A 462 5.71 6.97 31.52
CA GLY A 462 4.36 7.16 32.04
C GLY A 462 4.37 8.32 33.03
N PRO A 463 3.26 9.08 33.15
CA PRO A 463 3.17 10.08 34.21
C PRO A 463 3.45 9.42 35.57
N SER A 464 4.10 10.15 36.47
CA SER A 464 4.70 9.69 37.74
C SER A 464 3.69 9.26 38.83
N GLY A 465 2.55 8.67 38.44
CA GLY A 465 1.61 7.98 39.31
C GLY A 465 1.81 6.46 39.28
N GLY A 466 1.42 5.79 40.37
CA GLY A 466 1.56 4.33 40.51
C GLY A 466 0.87 3.55 39.39
N SER A 467 1.58 2.55 38.84
CA SER A 467 1.03 1.64 37.83
C SER A 467 0.49 0.35 38.45
N THR A 468 -0.77 0.04 38.17
CA THR A 468 -1.41 -1.23 38.53
C THR A 468 -1.53 -2.13 37.31
N THR A 469 -1.37 -3.45 37.48
CA THR A 469 -1.64 -4.44 36.43
C THR A 469 -3.05 -5.00 36.61
N TYR A 470 -3.92 -4.81 35.63
CA TYR A 470 -5.28 -5.34 35.60
C TYR A 470 -5.37 -6.56 34.70
N THR A 471 -6.02 -7.64 35.16
CA THR A 471 -6.30 -8.82 34.33
C THR A 471 -7.72 -8.72 33.79
N VAL A 472 -7.86 -8.67 32.47
CA VAL A 472 -9.14 -8.56 31.74
C VAL A 472 -10.01 -9.78 32.06
N ARG A 473 -11.28 -9.54 32.39
CA ARG A 473 -12.30 -10.55 32.69
C ARG A 473 -13.22 -10.76 31.50
N LYS A 474 -13.95 -11.89 31.49
CA LYS A 474 -14.98 -12.17 30.47
C LYS A 474 -16.07 -11.09 30.55
N GLY A 475 -16.20 -10.31 29.47
CA GLY A 475 -17.16 -9.21 29.35
C GLY A 475 -16.60 -7.80 29.56
N ASP A 476 -15.34 -7.63 29.99
CA ASP A 476 -14.74 -6.29 30.14
C ASP A 476 -14.52 -5.60 28.78
N THR A 477 -14.78 -4.29 28.71
CA THR A 477 -14.36 -3.42 27.61
C THR A 477 -13.25 -2.45 28.00
N LEU A 478 -12.44 -2.01 27.02
CA LEU A 478 -11.42 -0.96 27.24
C LEU A 478 -12.00 0.33 27.81
N SER A 479 -13.25 0.67 27.47
CA SER A 479 -13.94 1.87 27.93
C SER A 479 -14.27 1.82 29.42
N GLU A 480 -14.78 0.68 29.91
CA GLU A 480 -15.10 0.49 31.33
C GLU A 480 -13.83 0.42 32.18
N ILE A 481 -12.77 -0.23 31.68
CA ILE A 481 -11.46 -0.26 32.33
C ILE A 481 -10.89 1.17 32.39
N ALA A 482 -10.97 1.96 31.31
CA ALA A 482 -10.51 3.34 31.29
C ALA A 482 -11.26 4.21 32.32
N ALA A 483 -12.59 4.09 32.40
CA ALA A 483 -13.41 4.79 33.38
C ALA A 483 -13.06 4.38 34.82
N ARG A 484 -12.95 3.07 35.10
CA ARG A 484 -12.62 2.51 36.42
C ARG A 484 -11.30 3.06 36.98
N TYR A 485 -10.29 3.20 36.11
CA TYR A 485 -8.96 3.71 36.49
C TYR A 485 -8.75 5.20 36.18
N ARG A 486 -9.82 5.95 35.88
CA ARG A 486 -9.80 7.40 35.61
C ARG A 486 -8.75 7.83 34.57
N THR A 487 -8.64 7.05 33.50
CA THR A 487 -7.76 7.29 32.35
C THR A 487 -8.56 7.26 31.04
N SER A 488 -7.89 7.27 29.88
CA SER A 488 -8.54 7.16 28.57
C SER A 488 -8.23 5.83 27.89
N VAL A 489 -9.14 5.38 27.02
CA VAL A 489 -8.90 4.24 26.12
C VAL A 489 -7.61 4.44 25.30
N LYS A 490 -7.38 5.67 24.81
CA LYS A 490 -6.14 6.04 24.08
C LYS A 490 -4.89 5.80 24.93
N ASN A 491 -4.91 6.12 26.22
CA ASN A 491 -3.80 5.88 27.14
C ASN A 491 -3.59 4.37 27.39
N ILE A 492 -4.63 3.61 27.70
CA ILE A 492 -4.52 2.16 27.93
C ILE A 492 -3.97 1.47 26.67
N ARG A 493 -4.48 1.84 25.49
CA ARG A 493 -3.97 1.36 24.20
C ARG A 493 -2.51 1.71 23.97
N ARG A 494 -2.09 2.96 24.26
CA ARG A 494 -0.70 3.42 24.14
C ARG A 494 0.25 2.69 25.09
N TRP A 495 -0.14 2.50 26.35
CA TRP A 495 0.69 1.86 27.38
C TRP A 495 0.88 0.36 27.14
N ASN A 496 -0.13 -0.31 26.58
CA ASN A 496 -0.14 -1.76 26.40
C ASN A 496 0.09 -2.20 24.94
N ARG A 497 0.21 -1.24 24.00
CA ARG A 497 0.29 -1.46 22.55
C ARG A 497 -0.89 -2.31 22.01
N VAL A 498 -2.10 -2.15 22.58
CA VAL A 498 -3.31 -2.91 22.20
C VAL A 498 -4.22 -2.17 21.22
N GLY A 499 -4.95 -2.95 20.42
CA GLY A 499 -5.99 -2.48 19.50
C GLY A 499 -7.28 -2.06 20.21
N ASN A 500 -8.41 -2.17 19.54
CA ASN A 500 -9.73 -1.95 20.15
C ASN A 500 -10.25 -3.18 20.92
N THR A 501 -9.75 -4.38 20.59
CA THR A 501 -10.15 -5.66 21.19
C THR A 501 -9.22 -6.03 22.34
N ILE A 502 -9.79 -6.58 23.40
CA ILE A 502 -9.08 -7.19 24.54
C ILE A 502 -9.67 -8.57 24.84
N TYR A 503 -8.86 -9.47 25.38
CA TYR A 503 -9.23 -10.86 25.61
C TYR A 503 -9.24 -11.22 27.11
N PRO A 504 -10.15 -12.09 27.59
CA PRO A 504 -10.12 -12.56 28.98
C PRO A 504 -8.77 -13.21 29.32
N GLY A 505 -8.23 -12.89 30.50
CA GLY A 505 -6.89 -13.31 30.95
C GLY A 505 -5.75 -12.37 30.52
N GLN A 506 -5.98 -11.43 29.59
CA GLN A 506 -4.97 -10.47 29.16
C GLN A 506 -4.60 -9.50 30.29
N LYS A 507 -3.30 -9.28 30.52
CA LYS A 507 -2.80 -8.33 31.52
C LYS A 507 -2.56 -6.95 30.90
N LEU A 508 -3.16 -5.92 31.46
CA LEU A 508 -3.02 -4.52 31.06
C LEU A 508 -2.35 -3.71 32.18
N LYS A 509 -1.24 -3.04 31.88
CA LYS A 509 -0.61 -2.02 32.72
C LYS A 509 -1.39 -0.71 32.63
N ILE A 510 -1.83 -0.19 33.76
CA ILE A 510 -2.66 1.00 33.86
C ILE A 510 -2.05 1.94 34.90
N TYR A 511 -1.76 3.17 34.49
CA TYR A 511 -1.27 4.20 35.39
C TYR A 511 -2.47 4.99 35.92
N ALA A 512 -2.67 4.95 37.24
CA ALA A 512 -3.68 5.79 37.88
C ALA A 512 -3.13 7.21 38.03
N LYS A 513 -3.91 8.22 37.67
CA LYS A 513 -3.51 9.62 37.92
C LYS A 513 -3.59 9.88 39.42
N GLY A 514 -2.42 9.95 40.07
CA GLY A 514 -2.31 10.37 41.47
C GLY A 514 -3.00 11.72 41.66
N GLY A 515 -3.83 11.84 42.69
CA GLY A 515 -4.51 13.08 43.01
C GLY A 515 -3.52 14.12 43.52
N SER A 516 -3.45 15.27 42.85
CA SER A 516 -2.96 16.50 43.45
C SER A 516 -4.01 17.59 43.21
N SER A 517 -4.25 18.38 44.25
CA SER A 517 -5.32 19.36 44.35
C SER A 517 -5.19 20.48 43.33
N ILE A 518 -6.21 20.67 42.49
CA ILE A 518 -6.35 21.91 41.72
C ILE A 518 -7.04 22.93 42.63
N ALA A 519 -6.30 23.98 43.00
CA ALA A 519 -6.86 25.14 43.67
C ALA A 519 -7.93 25.82 42.80
N SER A 520 -8.97 26.33 43.45
CA SER A 520 -10.16 26.86 42.80
C SER A 520 -9.89 28.06 41.89
N SER A 521 -10.44 28.05 40.68
CA SER A 521 -10.80 29.27 39.94
C SER A 521 -12.15 29.12 39.21
N SER A 522 -13.12 29.89 39.70
CA SER A 522 -14.32 30.43 39.03
C SER A 522 -15.07 29.60 37.97
N GLY A 523 -16.11 28.89 38.43
CA GLY A 523 -17.43 28.82 37.77
C GLY A 523 -17.47 28.52 36.27
N SER A 524 -17.45 27.24 35.92
CA SER A 524 -17.86 26.77 34.59
C SER A 524 -19.38 26.68 34.50
N GLU A 525 -19.94 27.21 33.41
CA GLU A 525 -21.37 27.18 33.13
C GLU A 525 -21.80 25.82 32.56
N TYR A 526 -22.97 25.34 32.96
CA TYR A 526 -23.51 24.05 32.52
C TYR A 526 -24.96 24.22 32.07
N VAL A 527 -25.26 23.78 30.85
CA VAL A 527 -26.60 23.77 30.26
C VAL A 527 -27.17 22.36 30.34
N LYS A 528 -28.45 22.23 30.65
CA LYS A 528 -29.17 20.96 30.69
C LYS A 528 -29.88 20.73 29.35
N VAL A 529 -29.53 19.64 28.67
CA VAL A 529 -30.07 19.22 27.37
C VAL A 529 -31.58 19.01 27.48
N ARG A 530 -32.35 19.63 26.58
CA ARG A 530 -33.80 19.50 26.45
C ARG A 530 -34.16 18.54 25.31
N LYS A 531 -35.44 18.19 25.21
CA LYS A 531 -35.95 17.29 24.16
C LYS A 531 -35.96 18.02 22.81
N GLY A 532 -34.96 17.72 21.98
CA GLY A 532 -34.77 18.32 20.65
C GLY A 532 -33.41 18.99 20.45
N ASP A 533 -32.66 19.25 21.52
CA ASP A 533 -31.36 19.92 21.43
C ASP A 533 -30.31 19.04 20.73
N THR A 534 -29.48 19.65 19.87
CA THR A 534 -28.25 19.02 19.35
C THR A 534 -26.99 19.70 19.92
N LEU A 535 -25.87 18.99 19.89
CA LEU A 535 -24.56 19.56 20.27
C LEU A 535 -24.15 20.73 19.36
N TRP A 536 -24.61 20.76 18.11
CA TRP A 536 -24.34 21.85 17.17
C TRP A 536 -25.15 23.10 17.52
N ASP A 537 -26.44 22.95 17.83
CA ASP A 537 -27.30 24.06 18.26
C ASP A 537 -26.84 24.66 19.58
N LEU A 538 -26.48 23.82 20.56
CA LEU A 538 -25.94 24.26 21.84
C LEU A 538 -24.60 25.01 21.67
N ALA A 539 -23.73 24.55 20.77
CA ALA A 539 -22.49 25.26 20.47
C ALA A 539 -22.75 26.63 19.82
N ARG A 540 -23.64 26.67 18.82
CA ARG A 540 -24.02 27.90 18.11
C ARG A 540 -24.71 28.93 19.01
N HIS A 541 -25.66 28.49 19.83
CA HIS A 541 -26.41 29.36 20.75
C HIS A 541 -25.51 30.00 21.82
N HIS A 542 -24.46 29.30 22.27
CA HIS A 542 -23.52 29.80 23.26
C HIS A 542 -22.24 30.43 22.64
N GLY A 543 -22.21 30.65 21.32
CA GLY A 543 -21.10 31.35 20.64
C GLY A 543 -19.77 30.58 20.63
N VAL A 544 -19.78 29.26 20.82
CA VAL A 544 -18.58 28.42 20.89
C VAL A 544 -18.46 27.50 19.68
N SER A 545 -17.25 27.16 19.27
CA SER A 545 -17.08 26.14 18.22
C SER A 545 -17.55 24.77 18.74
N LEU A 546 -18.25 24.00 17.90
CA LEU A 546 -18.63 22.61 18.21
C LEU A 546 -17.40 21.79 18.64
N SER A 547 -16.23 22.04 18.02
CA SER A 547 -14.99 21.36 18.40
C SER A 547 -14.54 21.66 19.84
N SER A 548 -14.71 22.90 20.33
CA SER A 548 -14.39 23.26 21.72
C SER A 548 -15.42 22.69 22.70
N LEU A 549 -16.71 22.72 22.35
CA LEU A 549 -17.77 22.13 23.18
C LEU A 549 -17.62 20.61 23.31
N LEU A 550 -17.31 19.90 22.21
CA LEU A 550 -16.98 18.46 22.22
C LEU A 550 -15.78 18.16 23.11
N ARG A 551 -14.66 18.91 22.97
CA ARG A 551 -13.47 18.76 23.82
C ARG A 551 -13.76 19.01 25.30
N ALA A 552 -14.50 20.05 25.63
CA ALA A 552 -14.83 20.42 27.02
C ALA A 552 -15.67 19.36 27.75
N ASN A 553 -16.37 18.50 27.01
CA ASN A 553 -17.26 17.45 27.52
C ASN A 553 -16.74 16.02 27.23
N ASN A 554 -15.56 15.86 26.63
CA ASN A 554 -15.01 14.58 26.18
C ASN A 554 -15.93 13.80 25.21
N LEU A 555 -16.69 14.51 24.36
CA LEU A 555 -17.59 13.93 23.38
C LEU A 555 -16.93 13.83 21.99
N GLY A 556 -17.35 12.84 21.19
CA GLY A 556 -16.94 12.67 19.80
C GLY A 556 -17.96 13.24 18.81
N LYS A 557 -17.60 13.35 17.53
CA LYS A 557 -18.51 13.86 16.47
C LYS A 557 -19.82 13.08 16.35
N ASN A 558 -19.81 11.79 16.71
CA ASN A 558 -20.96 10.89 16.63
C ASN A 558 -21.58 10.62 18.02
N SER A 559 -21.25 11.41 19.05
CA SER A 559 -21.81 11.24 20.39
C SER A 559 -23.24 11.79 20.47
N THR A 560 -24.20 10.91 20.73
CA THR A 560 -25.60 11.30 20.97
C THR A 560 -25.77 11.84 22.41
N ILE A 561 -26.42 12.99 22.55
CA ILE A 561 -26.89 13.51 23.85
C ILE A 561 -28.35 13.14 24.09
N ARG A 562 -28.75 13.04 25.35
CA ARG A 562 -30.11 12.72 25.78
C ARG A 562 -30.73 13.86 26.60
N PRO A 563 -32.06 14.05 26.54
CA PRO A 563 -32.74 15.06 27.37
C PRO A 563 -32.49 14.77 28.85
N GLY A 564 -31.90 15.73 29.55
CA GLY A 564 -31.46 15.57 30.94
C GLY A 564 -29.94 15.70 31.14
N ASP A 565 -29.13 15.45 30.11
CA ASP A 565 -27.67 15.52 30.17
C ASP A 565 -27.19 16.94 30.50
N ARG A 566 -26.03 17.06 31.14
CA ARG A 566 -25.42 18.35 31.52
C ARG A 566 -24.17 18.62 30.69
N ILE A 567 -24.27 19.56 29.76
CA ILE A 567 -23.17 19.97 28.88
C ILE A 567 -22.49 21.20 29.47
N ARG A 568 -21.19 21.10 29.70
CA ARG A 568 -20.31 22.19 30.10
C ARG A 568 -20.08 23.11 28.90
N ILE A 569 -20.36 24.40 29.07
CA ILE A 569 -20.03 25.41 28.07
C ILE A 569 -18.61 25.92 28.37
N PRO A 570 -17.63 25.73 27.47
CA PRO A 570 -16.33 26.41 27.61
C PRO A 570 -16.54 27.91 27.36
N ARG A 571 -15.85 28.79 28.10
CA ARG A 571 -15.74 30.19 27.65
C ARG A 571 -14.81 30.23 26.43
N SER A 572 -15.12 31.15 25.50
CA SER A 572 -14.40 31.41 24.25
C SER A 572 -12.95 31.80 24.47
#